data_AF-A0A6F8V1B5-F1
#
_entry.id   AF-A0A6F8V1B5-F1
#
_cell.length_a   1.000
_cell.length_b   1.000
_cell.length_c   1.000
_cell.angle_alpha   90.00
_cell.angle_beta   90.00
_cell.angle_gamma   90.00
#
_symmetry.space_group_name_H-M   'P 1'
#
loop_
_entity.id
_entity.type
_entity.pdbx_description
1 polymer ?
#
loop_
_entity_poly.entity_id
_entity_poly.type
_entity_poly.pdbx_seq_one_letter_code
_entity_poly.pdbx_strand_id
1 'polypeptide(L)'
;MTVDLVVQLPGADGAHPFRIVRTGKEAGQRVALLVTFPPFDDGLYGHVIYEGEAVVLRWSENDRTGMMVRFELDDGPDGVTGRHPFFGLTIGVRTGEPLILNAIAIAENEKQVPPSAVRRKVPFDQMPPTAQASILGRDPRFRAFLSNCLDSLVPEAQMRSSLRELEAGNPDNFPTAAVRAILGVVSRSVMNSETAEGSRARERWKNLRSLYTDHLWGRPVHAASMSEIRQ
;
A
#
# COMPACT_ATOMS: atom_id res chain seq x y z
N MET A 1 15.60 -1.83 -7.28
CA MET A 1 16.66 -2.40 -8.20
C MET A 1 17.16 -1.33 -9.19
N THR A 2 18.27 -1.50 -9.94
CA THR A 2 18.69 -0.48 -10.93
C THR A 2 18.85 -1.01 -12.35
N VAL A 3 18.43 -0.23 -13.34
CA VAL A 3 18.61 -0.52 -14.77
C VAL A 3 19.32 0.64 -15.48
N ASP A 4 20.28 0.30 -16.34
CA ASP A 4 20.91 1.22 -17.29
C ASP A 4 20.30 0.99 -18.68
N LEU A 5 19.75 2.04 -19.28
CA LEU A 5 19.17 2.00 -20.63
C LEU A 5 19.93 2.93 -21.57
N VAL A 6 20.16 2.47 -22.79
CA VAL A 6 20.74 3.25 -23.89
C VAL A 6 19.59 3.83 -24.71
N VAL A 7 19.60 5.14 -24.95
CA VAL A 7 18.61 5.79 -25.80
C VAL A 7 19.08 5.68 -27.25
N GLN A 8 18.37 4.87 -28.04
CA GLN A 8 18.67 4.68 -29.47
C GLN A 8 18.12 5.80 -30.36
N LEU A 9 16.96 6.37 -29.99
CA LEU A 9 16.30 7.46 -30.71
C LEU A 9 16.24 8.69 -29.79
N PRO A 10 17.06 9.73 -30.02
CA PRO A 10 16.99 10.95 -29.23
C PRO A 10 15.72 11.75 -29.53
N GLY A 11 15.44 12.77 -28.72
CA GLY A 11 14.33 13.70 -28.96
C GLY A 11 14.43 14.41 -30.31
N ALA A 12 13.36 15.11 -30.72
CA ALA A 12 13.26 15.79 -32.01
C ALA A 12 14.39 16.82 -32.27
N ASP A 13 15.02 17.33 -31.22
CA ASP A 13 16.14 18.27 -31.23
C ASP A 13 17.52 17.60 -31.06
N GLY A 14 17.57 16.26 -30.99
CA GLY A 14 18.80 15.52 -30.74
C GLY A 14 19.32 15.66 -29.31
N ALA A 15 18.52 16.15 -28.35
CA ALA A 15 18.91 16.26 -26.96
C ALA A 15 18.52 15.00 -26.14
N HIS A 16 19.22 14.76 -25.03
CA HIS A 16 18.82 13.74 -24.07
C HIS A 16 17.38 14.00 -23.57
N PRO A 17 16.47 13.03 -23.66
CA PRO A 17 15.10 13.17 -23.16
C PRO A 17 14.98 13.47 -21.64
N PHE A 18 16.09 13.35 -20.90
CA PHE A 18 16.16 13.53 -19.45
C PHE A 18 17.06 14.72 -19.05
N ARG A 19 17.53 15.53 -20.01
CA ARG A 19 18.49 16.62 -19.77
C ARG A 19 18.06 17.62 -18.70
N ILE A 20 16.75 17.84 -18.55
CA ILE A 20 16.15 18.79 -17.60
C ILE A 20 15.64 18.13 -16.31
N VAL A 21 15.84 16.82 -16.19
CA VAL A 21 15.28 16.01 -15.13
C VAL A 21 16.27 15.96 -13.96
N ARG A 22 15.79 16.17 -12.73
CA ARG A 22 16.61 16.02 -11.52
C ARG A 22 17.11 14.58 -11.39
N THR A 23 18.35 14.43 -10.93
CA THR A 23 19.01 13.13 -10.79
C THR A 23 19.50 12.91 -9.37
N GLY A 24 19.49 11.66 -8.93
CA GLY A 24 20.12 11.23 -7.68
C GLY A 24 19.21 10.32 -6.87
N LYS A 25 19.79 9.62 -5.90
CA LYS A 25 19.03 8.65 -5.09
C LYS A 25 17.94 9.32 -4.24
N GLU A 26 18.27 10.47 -3.64
CA GLU A 26 17.35 11.20 -2.75
C GLU A 26 16.61 12.32 -3.47
N ALA A 27 17.24 13.00 -4.43
CA ALA A 27 16.66 14.17 -5.11
C ALA A 27 16.27 13.91 -6.57
N GLY A 28 16.38 12.68 -7.06
CA GLY A 28 16.03 12.31 -8.43
C GLY A 28 14.54 12.47 -8.72
N GLN A 29 14.22 12.80 -9.95
CA GLN A 29 12.82 12.88 -10.39
C GLN A 29 12.18 11.51 -10.31
N ARG A 30 11.00 11.44 -9.69
CA ARG A 30 10.13 10.27 -9.75
C ARG A 30 9.37 10.24 -11.06
N VAL A 31 9.27 9.06 -11.65
CA VAL A 31 8.54 8.82 -12.89
C VAL A 31 7.67 7.58 -12.75
N ALA A 32 6.46 7.63 -13.31
CA ALA A 32 5.74 6.42 -13.67
C ALA A 32 6.40 5.86 -14.94
N LEU A 33 6.83 4.60 -14.87
CA LEU A 33 7.65 3.94 -15.87
C LEU A 33 6.90 2.72 -16.44
N LEU A 34 6.76 2.69 -17.76
CA LEU A 34 6.28 1.53 -18.49
C LEU A 34 7.34 1.14 -19.53
N VAL A 35 7.77 -0.12 -19.48
CA VAL A 35 8.76 -0.69 -20.40
C VAL A 35 8.17 -1.90 -21.08
N THR A 36 8.15 -1.89 -22.41
CA THR A 36 7.60 -2.96 -23.23
C THR A 36 8.60 -3.39 -24.29
N PHE A 37 8.43 -4.60 -24.82
CA PHE A 37 8.98 -4.90 -26.14
C PHE A 37 8.34 -3.99 -27.20
N PRO A 38 9.03 -3.75 -28.32
CA PRO A 38 8.41 -3.13 -29.48
C PRO A 38 7.23 -3.98 -29.96
N PRO A 39 6.19 -3.34 -30.51
CA PRO A 39 5.07 -4.07 -31.07
C PRO A 39 5.53 -4.94 -32.24
N PHE A 40 4.95 -6.13 -32.38
CA PHE A 40 5.17 -6.98 -33.56
C PHE A 40 4.40 -6.48 -34.79
N ASP A 41 3.34 -5.68 -34.59
CA ASP A 41 2.48 -5.13 -35.62
C ASP A 41 1.89 -3.78 -35.16
N ASP A 42 1.62 -2.87 -36.10
CA ASP A 42 1.19 -1.49 -35.84
C ASP A 42 -0.23 -1.46 -35.23
N GLY A 43 -0.33 -1.59 -33.90
CA GLY A 43 -1.60 -1.51 -33.17
C GLY A 43 -1.68 -2.35 -31.90
N LEU A 44 -0.69 -3.20 -31.62
CA LEU A 44 -0.61 -3.98 -30.39
C LEU A 44 0.40 -3.35 -29.43
N TYR A 45 0.10 -3.25 -28.13
CA TYR A 45 1.16 -2.97 -27.15
C TYR A 45 2.04 -4.22 -27.03
N GLY A 46 3.36 -4.05 -27.17
CA GLY A 46 4.29 -5.15 -26.94
C GLY A 46 4.22 -5.66 -25.50
N HIS A 47 4.70 -6.88 -25.27
CA HIS A 47 4.65 -7.48 -23.94
C HIS A 47 5.32 -6.58 -22.89
N VAL A 48 4.62 -6.35 -21.77
CA VAL A 48 5.09 -5.53 -20.65
C VAL A 48 6.21 -6.25 -19.92
N ILE A 49 7.36 -5.58 -19.80
CA ILE A 49 8.54 -6.03 -19.05
C ILE A 49 8.53 -5.44 -17.65
N TYR A 50 8.17 -4.16 -17.55
CA TYR A 50 8.10 -3.45 -16.29
C TYR A 50 6.99 -2.40 -16.34
N GLU A 51 6.16 -2.38 -15.31
CA GLU A 51 5.18 -1.32 -15.04
C GLU A 51 5.30 -0.97 -13.56
N GLY A 52 5.59 0.28 -13.27
CA GLY A 52 5.82 0.72 -11.89
C GLY A 52 6.38 2.12 -11.82
N GLU A 53 6.96 2.45 -10.67
CA GLU A 53 7.59 3.75 -10.46
C GLU A 53 9.11 3.63 -10.42
N ALA A 54 9.79 4.71 -10.78
CA ALA A 54 11.23 4.74 -10.73
C ALA A 54 11.76 6.13 -10.36
N VAL A 55 12.98 6.17 -9.84
CA VAL A 55 13.74 7.39 -9.59
C VAL A 55 14.86 7.50 -10.62
N VAL A 56 14.97 8.67 -11.27
CA VAL A 56 16.09 8.95 -12.18
C VAL A 56 17.37 9.14 -11.37
N LEU A 57 18.32 8.22 -11.49
CA LEU A 57 19.58 8.26 -10.75
C LEU A 57 20.64 9.12 -11.43
N ARG A 58 20.73 9.01 -12.75
CA ARG A 58 21.65 9.78 -13.61
C ARG A 58 21.22 9.66 -15.06
N TRP A 59 21.62 10.64 -15.85
CA TRP A 59 21.67 10.54 -17.29
C TRP A 59 23.04 11.04 -17.77
N SER A 60 23.46 10.64 -18.97
CA SER A 60 24.73 11.08 -19.55
C SER A 60 24.69 10.98 -21.06
N GLU A 61 25.37 11.89 -21.74
CA GLU A 61 25.64 11.83 -23.17
C GLU A 61 27.16 11.70 -23.35
N ASN A 62 27.63 10.70 -24.11
CA ASN A 62 29.02 10.67 -24.54
C ASN A 62 29.18 10.02 -25.92
N ASP A 63 30.23 10.38 -26.63
CA ASP A 63 30.48 9.97 -28.02
C ASP A 63 30.69 8.45 -28.18
N ARG A 64 31.01 7.73 -27.09
CA ARG A 64 31.37 6.31 -27.13
C ARG A 64 30.18 5.38 -26.86
N THR A 65 29.30 5.76 -25.93
CA THR A 65 28.18 4.94 -25.45
C THR A 65 26.83 5.53 -25.80
N GLY A 66 26.79 6.71 -26.43
CA GLY A 66 25.58 7.44 -26.75
C GLY A 66 24.92 8.03 -25.50
N MET A 67 23.62 8.25 -25.60
CA MET A 67 22.77 8.76 -24.53
C MET A 67 22.36 7.61 -23.61
N MET A 68 22.55 7.79 -22.30
CA MET A 68 22.30 6.78 -21.27
C MET A 68 21.47 7.35 -20.15
N VAL A 69 20.50 6.59 -19.66
CA VAL A 69 19.76 6.89 -18.44
C VAL A 69 19.79 5.70 -17.49
N ARG A 70 19.96 6.00 -16.20
CA ARG A 70 19.87 5.02 -15.12
C ARG A 70 18.67 5.31 -14.25
N PHE A 71 17.87 4.28 -14.02
CA PHE A 71 16.75 4.32 -13.09
C PHE A 71 17.02 3.42 -11.88
N GLU A 72 16.55 3.87 -10.72
CA GLU A 72 16.22 2.98 -9.60
C GLU A 72 14.75 2.60 -9.75
N LEU A 73 14.49 1.36 -10.09
CA LEU A 73 13.15 0.79 -10.19
C LEU A 73 12.64 0.49 -8.78
N ASP A 74 11.40 0.90 -8.50
CA ASP A 74 10.71 0.45 -7.30
C ASP A 74 10.41 -1.05 -7.43
N ASP A 75 10.53 -1.75 -6.30
CA ASP A 75 10.36 -3.20 -6.24
C ASP A 75 8.89 -3.65 -6.37
N GLY A 76 7.98 -2.72 -6.69
CA GLY A 76 6.54 -2.94 -6.86
C GLY A 76 5.81 -3.37 -5.57
N PRO A 77 4.47 -3.36 -5.56
CA PRO A 77 3.67 -3.85 -4.44
C PRO A 77 3.82 -5.36 -4.18
N ASP A 78 4.22 -6.13 -5.20
CA ASP A 78 4.30 -7.59 -5.12
C ASP A 78 5.70 -8.13 -4.80
N GLY A 79 6.71 -7.27 -4.74
CA GLY A 79 8.09 -7.70 -4.56
C GLY A 79 8.51 -8.55 -5.75
N VAL A 80 9.36 -7.99 -6.60
CA VAL A 80 10.08 -8.75 -7.61
C VAL A 80 10.51 -10.10 -6.99
N THR A 81 10.19 -11.23 -7.65
CA THR A 81 10.37 -12.63 -7.22
C THR A 81 11.85 -13.05 -7.01
N GLY A 82 12.67 -12.12 -6.50
CA GLY A 82 14.12 -12.20 -6.37
C GLY A 82 14.87 -11.92 -7.68
N ARG A 83 14.19 -11.62 -8.81
CA ARG A 83 14.83 -11.50 -10.13
C ARG A 83 14.52 -10.19 -10.83
N HIS A 84 15.55 -9.43 -11.18
CA HIS A 84 15.44 -8.18 -11.94
C HIS A 84 14.45 -8.30 -13.12
N PRO A 85 13.55 -7.32 -13.38
CA PRO A 85 12.53 -7.42 -14.45
C PRO A 85 13.13 -7.68 -15.84
N PHE A 86 14.37 -7.26 -16.05
CA PHE A 86 15.13 -7.41 -17.29
C PHE A 86 16.05 -8.64 -17.29
N PHE A 87 15.90 -9.54 -16.32
CA PHE A 87 16.71 -10.74 -16.22
C PHE A 87 16.49 -11.64 -17.45
N GLY A 88 17.59 -12.05 -18.10
CA GLY A 88 17.55 -12.90 -19.28
C GLY A 88 17.48 -12.15 -20.61
N LEU A 89 17.38 -10.82 -20.60
CA LEU A 89 17.47 -10.02 -21.82
C LEU A 89 18.93 -9.87 -22.27
N THR A 90 19.13 -9.80 -23.58
CA THR A 90 20.42 -9.48 -24.17
C THR A 90 20.82 -8.05 -23.77
N ILE A 91 22.07 -7.89 -23.32
CA ILE A 91 22.62 -6.59 -22.92
C ILE A 91 23.72 -6.13 -23.88
N GLY A 92 23.89 -4.81 -23.99
CA GLY A 92 24.97 -4.19 -24.75
C GLY A 92 24.49 -2.99 -25.57
N VAL A 93 25.38 -2.02 -25.79
CA VAL A 93 25.05 -0.77 -26.49
C VAL A 93 24.57 -1.00 -27.93
N ARG A 94 25.08 -2.05 -28.58
CA ARG A 94 24.74 -2.41 -29.98
C ARG A 94 23.97 -3.72 -30.12
N THR A 95 23.99 -4.55 -29.08
CA THR A 95 23.45 -5.93 -29.09
C THR A 95 22.33 -6.12 -28.08
N GLY A 96 22.02 -5.10 -27.29
CA GLY A 96 20.94 -5.16 -26.31
C GLY A 96 19.58 -5.23 -26.97
N GLU A 97 18.62 -5.83 -26.28
CA GLU A 97 17.26 -5.91 -26.79
C GLU A 97 16.65 -4.51 -26.99
N PRO A 98 16.01 -4.23 -28.13
CA PRO A 98 15.31 -2.98 -28.35
C PRO A 98 14.04 -2.95 -27.49
N LEU A 99 13.85 -1.88 -26.74
CA LEU A 99 12.72 -1.69 -25.83
C LEU A 99 12.06 -0.33 -26.06
N ILE A 100 10.75 -0.25 -25.75
CA ILE A 100 10.03 1.02 -25.69
C ILE A 100 9.94 1.44 -24.21
N LEU A 101 10.36 2.67 -23.95
CA LEU A 101 10.34 3.29 -22.62
C LEU A 101 9.37 4.47 -22.61
N ASN A 102 8.32 4.37 -21.79
CA ASN A 102 7.46 5.51 -21.47
C ASN A 102 7.74 5.94 -20.03
N ALA A 103 8.13 7.21 -19.84
CA ALA A 103 8.43 7.79 -18.54
C ALA A 103 7.63 9.08 -18.35
N ILE A 104 6.77 9.13 -17.34
CA ILE A 104 5.93 10.29 -17.02
C ILE A 104 6.34 10.83 -15.66
N ALA A 105 6.76 12.09 -15.59
CA ALA A 105 7.14 12.73 -14.34
C ALA A 105 5.97 12.79 -13.34
N ILE A 106 6.21 12.33 -12.10
CA ILE A 106 5.28 12.45 -10.97
C ILE A 106 5.58 13.78 -10.25
N ALA A 107 4.55 14.56 -9.92
CA ALA A 107 4.71 15.93 -9.41
C ALA A 107 5.44 16.02 -8.06
N GLU A 108 6.13 17.15 -7.81
CA GLU A 108 6.99 17.39 -6.63
C GLU A 108 6.29 17.32 -5.26
N ASN A 109 4.96 17.41 -5.24
CA ASN A 109 4.18 17.43 -3.99
C ASN A 109 4.07 16.05 -3.31
N GLU A 110 4.58 14.99 -3.94
CA GLU A 110 4.68 13.67 -3.34
C GLU A 110 6.04 13.50 -2.63
N LYS A 111 6.05 13.70 -1.31
CA LYS A 111 7.26 13.61 -0.48
C LYS A 111 7.85 12.19 -0.45
N GLN A 112 9.18 12.13 -0.55
CA GLN A 112 9.97 10.92 -0.40
C GLN A 112 9.84 10.33 1.02
N VAL A 113 9.46 9.05 1.12
CA VAL A 113 9.54 8.28 2.36
C VAL A 113 10.79 7.39 2.28
N PRO A 114 11.76 7.51 3.20
CA PRO A 114 12.95 6.66 3.20
C PRO A 114 12.59 5.17 3.12
N PRO A 115 13.30 4.30 2.38
CA PRO A 115 13.02 2.86 2.35
C PRO A 115 13.07 2.20 3.73
N SER A 116 13.87 2.74 4.65
CA SER A 116 13.92 2.34 6.08
C SER A 116 12.71 2.84 6.90
N ALA A 117 12.03 3.87 6.43
CA ALA A 117 10.79 4.41 6.97
C ALA A 117 9.53 3.80 6.32
N VAL A 118 9.68 3.19 5.13
CA VAL A 118 8.70 2.24 4.59
C VAL A 118 8.77 0.99 5.45
N ARG A 119 8.14 1.04 6.64
CA ARG A 119 7.83 -0.17 7.39
C ARG A 119 7.17 -1.12 6.41
N ARG A 120 7.82 -2.26 6.13
CA ARG A 120 7.26 -3.40 5.39
C ARG A 120 5.77 -3.43 5.70
N LYS A 121 4.94 -3.02 4.74
CA LYS A 121 3.53 -2.75 5.01
C LYS A 121 2.89 -4.11 5.18
N VAL A 122 2.96 -4.62 6.41
CA VAL A 122 2.35 -5.89 6.79
C VAL A 122 0.91 -5.76 6.33
N PRO A 123 0.42 -6.63 5.41
CA PRO A 123 -0.97 -6.58 4.99
C PRO A 123 -1.87 -6.47 6.21
N PHE A 124 -2.96 -5.71 6.11
CA PHE A 124 -3.80 -5.41 7.27
C PHE A 124 -4.17 -6.69 8.05
N ASP A 125 -4.44 -7.79 7.36
CA ASP A 125 -4.79 -9.10 7.93
C ASP A 125 -3.65 -9.80 8.67
N GLN A 126 -2.40 -9.47 8.35
CA GLN A 126 -1.20 -10.00 8.98
C GLN A 126 -0.70 -9.11 10.13
N MET A 127 -1.29 -7.92 10.33
CA MET A 127 -0.92 -7.04 11.45
C MET A 127 -1.42 -7.59 12.79
N PRO A 128 -0.76 -7.26 13.93
CA PRO A 128 -1.29 -7.58 15.25
C PRO A 128 -2.72 -7.03 15.44
N PRO A 129 -3.63 -7.74 16.12
CA PRO A 129 -5.02 -7.29 16.36
C PRO A 129 -5.11 -5.88 16.98
N THR A 130 -4.15 -5.57 17.85
CA THR A 130 -3.99 -4.24 18.45
C THR A 130 -3.71 -3.13 17.43
N ALA A 131 -2.86 -3.40 16.44
CA ALA A 131 -2.55 -2.48 15.35
C ALA A 131 -3.74 -2.35 14.39
N GLN A 132 -4.39 -3.46 14.05
CA GLN A 132 -5.60 -3.47 13.23
C GLN A 132 -6.71 -2.60 13.85
N ALA A 133 -6.97 -2.78 15.14
CA ALA A 133 -7.96 -1.99 15.89
C ALA A 133 -7.61 -0.50 15.98
N SER A 134 -6.31 -0.17 16.04
CA SER A 134 -5.85 1.22 16.01
C SER A 134 -6.08 1.88 14.65
N ILE A 135 -5.79 1.15 13.57
CA ILE A 135 -5.98 1.63 12.19
C ILE A 135 -7.47 1.82 11.89
N LEU A 136 -8.30 0.80 12.15
CA LEU A 136 -9.75 0.90 11.95
C LEU A 136 -10.38 1.97 12.84
N GLY A 137 -9.90 2.15 14.07
CA GLY A 137 -10.39 3.20 14.96
C GLY A 137 -10.23 4.62 14.42
N ARG A 138 -9.36 4.84 13.41
CA ARG A 138 -9.20 6.14 12.73
C ARG A 138 -10.07 6.26 11.48
N ASP A 139 -10.71 5.18 11.03
CA ASP A 139 -11.59 5.18 9.87
C ASP A 139 -12.99 5.69 10.27
N PRO A 140 -13.47 6.81 9.70
CA PRO A 140 -14.81 7.33 9.98
C PRO A 140 -15.93 6.32 9.69
N ARG A 141 -15.74 5.43 8.71
CA ARG A 141 -16.72 4.39 8.34
C ARG A 141 -16.85 3.35 9.43
N PHE A 142 -15.71 2.91 9.99
CA PHE A 142 -15.68 1.98 11.10
C PHE A 142 -16.30 2.59 12.35
N ARG A 143 -16.04 3.88 12.61
CA ARG A 143 -16.68 4.60 13.70
C ARG A 143 -18.21 4.64 13.56
N ALA A 144 -18.71 5.01 12.38
CA ALA A 144 -20.15 5.03 12.11
C ALA A 144 -20.78 3.63 12.27
N PHE A 145 -20.11 2.59 11.77
CA PHE A 145 -20.51 1.20 11.98
C PHE A 145 -20.61 0.83 13.46
N LEU A 146 -19.58 1.14 14.26
CA LEU A 146 -19.60 0.87 15.69
C LEU A 146 -20.77 1.57 16.38
N SER A 147 -20.99 2.85 16.07
CA SER A 147 -22.11 3.64 16.61
C SER A 147 -23.47 3.03 16.32
N ASN A 148 -23.67 2.49 15.11
CA ASN A 148 -24.92 1.84 14.71
C ASN A 148 -25.12 0.47 15.38
N CYS A 149 -24.02 -0.22 15.70
CA CYS A 149 -24.07 -1.58 16.24
C CYS A 149 -23.92 -1.67 17.77
N LEU A 150 -23.75 -0.55 18.48
CA LEU A 150 -23.55 -0.53 19.94
C LEU A 150 -24.62 -1.31 20.71
N ASP A 151 -25.90 -1.07 20.39
CA ASP A 151 -27.03 -1.71 21.08
C ASP A 151 -27.05 -3.23 20.87
N SER A 152 -26.48 -3.68 19.77
CA SER A 152 -26.40 -5.08 19.41
C SER A 152 -25.08 -5.74 19.83
N LEU A 153 -24.02 -5.00 20.14
CA LEU A 153 -22.71 -5.58 20.49
C LEU A 153 -22.33 -5.40 21.97
N VAL A 154 -22.87 -4.40 22.67
CA VAL A 154 -22.57 -4.12 24.08
C VAL A 154 -23.82 -4.41 24.92
N PRO A 155 -23.84 -5.48 25.75
CA PRO A 155 -25.04 -5.86 26.51
C PRO A 155 -25.43 -4.83 27.58
N GLU A 156 -24.42 -4.31 28.29
CA GLU A 156 -24.61 -3.45 29.45
C GLU A 156 -25.14 -2.06 29.05
N ALA A 157 -26.32 -1.69 29.55
CA ALA A 157 -26.96 -0.41 29.23
C ALA A 157 -26.16 0.80 29.73
N GLN A 158 -25.53 0.68 30.90
CA GLN A 158 -24.70 1.74 31.48
C GLN A 158 -23.45 2.00 30.63
N MET A 159 -22.77 0.93 30.20
CA MET A 159 -21.61 1.02 29.31
C MET A 159 -21.99 1.67 27.97
N ARG A 160 -23.13 1.30 27.38
CA ARG A 160 -23.63 1.93 26.14
C ARG A 160 -23.85 3.43 26.32
N SER A 161 -24.46 3.84 27.44
CA SER A 161 -24.72 5.25 27.73
C SER A 161 -23.40 6.03 27.84
N SER A 162 -22.42 5.52 28.60
CA SER A 162 -21.08 6.13 28.68
C SER A 162 -20.36 6.21 27.34
N LEU A 163 -20.51 5.21 26.47
CA LEU A 163 -19.92 5.23 25.12
C LEU A 163 -20.59 6.27 24.22
N ARG A 164 -21.90 6.47 24.31
CA ARG A 164 -22.63 7.50 23.56
C ARG A 164 -22.24 8.91 24.01
N GLU A 165 -22.10 9.13 25.30
CA GLU A 165 -21.60 10.40 25.85
C GLU A 165 -20.16 10.67 25.38
N LEU A 166 -19.30 9.64 25.40
CA LEU A 166 -17.94 9.74 24.89
C LEU A 166 -17.91 10.05 23.38
N GLU A 167 -18.80 9.45 22.59
CA GLU A 167 -18.90 9.72 21.15
C GLU A 167 -19.23 11.18 20.85
N ALA A 168 -20.11 11.79 21.65
CA ALA A 168 -20.51 13.19 21.52
C ALA A 168 -19.43 14.17 22.02
N GLY A 169 -18.79 13.88 23.16
CA GLY A 169 -17.83 14.78 23.79
C GLY A 169 -16.37 14.60 23.33
N ASN A 170 -15.95 13.37 23.02
CA ASN A 170 -14.60 13.04 22.56
C ASN A 170 -14.63 11.99 21.43
N PRO A 171 -15.04 12.41 20.22
CA PRO A 171 -15.24 11.53 19.06
C PRO A 171 -14.06 10.62 18.73
N ASP A 172 -12.83 11.08 18.92
CA ASP A 172 -11.61 10.36 18.52
C ASP A 172 -11.29 9.18 19.45
N ASN A 173 -11.70 9.28 20.72
CA ASN A 173 -11.46 8.23 21.71
C ASN A 173 -12.57 7.17 21.74
N PHE A 174 -13.74 7.47 21.17
CA PHE A 174 -14.88 6.56 21.13
C PHE A 174 -14.57 5.19 20.50
N PRO A 175 -13.95 5.08 19.31
CA PRO A 175 -13.71 3.77 18.70
C PRO A 175 -12.83 2.85 19.56
N THR A 176 -11.86 3.43 20.27
CA THR A 176 -10.99 2.66 21.18
C THR A 176 -11.76 2.14 22.39
N ALA A 177 -12.64 2.95 22.98
CA ALA A 177 -13.47 2.54 24.11
C ALA A 177 -14.54 1.52 23.70
N ALA A 178 -15.19 1.72 22.55
CA ALA A 178 -16.20 0.81 22.02
C ALA A 178 -15.61 -0.58 21.74
N VAL A 179 -14.44 -0.65 21.08
CA VAL A 179 -13.76 -1.95 20.84
C VAL A 179 -13.44 -2.65 22.16
N ARG A 180 -12.97 -1.95 23.20
CA ARG A 180 -12.70 -2.57 24.51
C ARG A 180 -13.96 -3.15 25.15
N ALA A 181 -15.06 -2.40 25.10
CA ALA A 181 -16.35 -2.85 25.63
C ALA A 181 -16.89 -4.08 24.87
N ILE A 182 -16.81 -4.08 23.53
CA ILE A 182 -17.27 -5.20 22.70
C ILE A 182 -16.43 -6.46 22.93
N LEU A 183 -15.10 -6.31 23.03
CA LEU A 183 -14.22 -7.44 23.29
C LEU A 183 -14.30 -7.94 24.74
N GLY A 184 -14.78 -7.10 25.68
CA GLY A 184 -14.83 -7.40 27.10
C GLY A 184 -13.46 -7.35 27.77
N VAL A 185 -12.58 -6.44 27.35
CA VAL A 185 -11.21 -6.33 27.85
C VAL A 185 -10.90 -4.92 28.34
N VAL A 186 -10.09 -4.80 29.40
CA VAL A 186 -9.65 -3.50 29.94
C VAL A 186 -8.71 -2.77 28.97
N SER A 187 -7.90 -3.53 28.24
CA SER A 187 -6.96 -3.01 27.25
C SER A 187 -6.91 -3.86 26.00
N ARG A 188 -6.74 -3.22 24.84
CA ARG A 188 -6.53 -3.91 23.56
C ARG A 188 -5.29 -4.81 23.59
N SER A 189 -4.28 -4.49 24.42
CA SER A 189 -3.06 -5.28 24.58
C SER A 189 -3.30 -6.71 25.03
N VAL A 190 -4.45 -7.00 25.65
CA VAL A 190 -4.88 -8.37 26.02
C VAL A 190 -4.95 -9.28 24.79
N MET A 191 -5.28 -8.75 23.60
CA MET A 191 -5.27 -9.55 22.37
C MET A 191 -3.89 -10.10 21.98
N ASN A 192 -2.80 -9.53 22.53
CA ASN A 192 -1.44 -9.99 22.26
C ASN A 192 -0.95 -11.06 23.27
N SER A 193 -1.72 -11.38 24.32
CA SER A 193 -1.31 -12.39 25.32
C SER A 193 -1.73 -13.80 24.91
N GLU A 194 -0.94 -14.80 25.32
CA GLU A 194 -1.26 -16.24 25.11
C GLU A 194 -2.23 -16.80 26.16
N THR A 195 -2.93 -15.93 26.88
CA THR A 195 -3.92 -16.33 27.91
C THR A 195 -5.26 -16.71 27.29
N ALA A 196 -6.09 -17.44 28.05
CA ALA A 196 -7.46 -17.77 27.64
C ALA A 196 -8.29 -16.52 27.33
N GLU A 197 -8.14 -15.46 28.14
CA GLU A 197 -8.76 -14.15 27.91
C GLU A 197 -8.28 -13.52 26.60
N GLY A 198 -6.96 -13.56 26.32
CA GLY A 198 -6.39 -13.07 25.07
C GLY A 198 -6.91 -13.83 23.84
N SER A 199 -7.09 -15.14 23.95
CA SER A 199 -7.67 -15.96 22.88
C SER A 199 -9.12 -15.58 22.58
N ARG A 200 -9.96 -15.45 23.61
CA ARG A 200 -11.36 -15.00 23.45
C ARG A 200 -11.45 -13.61 22.84
N ALA A 201 -10.60 -12.69 23.30
CA ALA A 201 -10.54 -11.33 22.75
C ALA A 201 -10.15 -11.32 21.27
N ARG A 202 -9.21 -12.17 20.83
CA ARG A 202 -8.85 -12.31 19.41
C ARG A 202 -9.98 -12.88 18.56
N GLU A 203 -10.72 -13.85 19.09
CA GLU A 203 -11.86 -14.45 18.41
C GLU A 203 -13.00 -13.43 18.22
N ARG A 204 -13.38 -12.72 19.28
CA ARG A 204 -14.36 -11.62 19.21
C ARG A 204 -13.92 -10.52 18.25
N TRP A 205 -12.62 -10.19 18.22
CA TRP A 205 -12.07 -9.22 17.27
C TRP A 205 -12.18 -9.68 15.82
N LYS A 206 -11.86 -10.96 15.55
CA LYS A 206 -12.00 -11.56 14.22
C LYS A 206 -13.47 -11.50 13.75
N ASN A 207 -14.41 -11.83 14.62
CA ASN A 207 -15.85 -11.80 14.32
C ASN A 207 -16.33 -10.36 14.07
N LEU A 208 -15.92 -9.39 14.89
CA LEU A 208 -16.24 -7.96 14.69
C LEU A 208 -15.73 -7.44 13.35
N ARG A 209 -14.50 -7.80 12.97
CA ARG A 209 -13.93 -7.44 11.67
C ARG A 209 -14.70 -8.06 10.51
N SER A 210 -15.10 -9.33 10.63
CA SER A 210 -15.90 -9.99 9.59
C SER A 210 -17.21 -9.23 9.39
N LEU A 211 -17.90 -8.90 10.49
CA LEU A 211 -19.14 -8.13 10.47
C LEU A 211 -18.98 -6.74 9.85
N TYR A 212 -17.91 -6.03 10.17
CA TYR A 212 -17.61 -4.75 9.53
C TYR A 212 -17.34 -4.91 8.03
N THR A 213 -16.63 -5.97 7.63
CA THR A 213 -16.34 -6.26 6.23
C THR A 213 -17.63 -6.56 5.47
N ASP A 214 -18.52 -7.38 6.03
CA ASP A 214 -19.83 -7.66 5.44
C ASP A 214 -20.68 -6.39 5.30
N HIS A 215 -20.67 -5.52 6.33
CA HIS A 215 -21.33 -4.21 6.26
C HIS A 215 -20.78 -3.32 5.14
N LEU A 216 -19.45 -3.24 4.97
CA LEU A 216 -18.81 -2.48 3.89
C LEU A 216 -19.21 -2.96 2.49
N TRP A 217 -19.37 -4.27 2.32
CA TRP A 217 -19.76 -4.89 1.05
C TRP A 217 -21.28 -5.00 0.85
N GLY A 218 -22.08 -4.41 1.74
CA GLY A 218 -23.55 -4.43 1.66
C GLY A 218 -24.15 -5.83 1.82
N ARG A 219 -23.43 -6.76 2.44
CA ARG A 219 -23.92 -8.11 2.72
C ARG A 219 -24.85 -8.10 3.94
N PRO A 220 -25.92 -8.91 3.94
CA PRO A 220 -26.82 -8.98 5.08
C PRO A 220 -26.07 -9.46 6.32
N VAL A 221 -26.10 -8.66 7.38
CA VAL A 221 -25.57 -9.02 8.69
C VAL A 221 -26.56 -9.96 9.37
N HIS A 222 -26.18 -11.21 9.56
CA HIS A 222 -27.01 -12.20 10.24
C HIS A 222 -26.94 -12.01 11.76
N ALA A 223 -28.08 -12.10 12.45
CA ALA A 223 -28.17 -11.97 13.91
C ALA A 223 -27.27 -12.99 14.67
N ALA A 224 -27.02 -14.17 14.08
CA ALA A 224 -26.12 -15.18 14.61
C ALA A 224 -24.68 -14.66 14.76
N SER A 225 -24.18 -13.91 13.78
CA SER A 225 -22.83 -13.33 13.81
C SER A 225 -22.66 -12.27 14.91
N MET A 226 -23.74 -11.59 15.30
CA MET A 226 -23.74 -10.66 16.44
C MET A 226 -23.72 -11.40 17.79
N SER A 227 -24.33 -12.59 17.87
CA SER A 227 -24.28 -13.42 19.08
C SER A 227 -22.92 -14.10 19.31
N GLU A 228 -22.20 -14.44 18.24
CA GLU A 228 -20.84 -15.02 18.31
C GLU A 228 -19.79 -14.07 18.89
N ILE A 229 -20.04 -12.75 18.85
CA ILE A 229 -19.17 -11.76 19.50
C ILE A 229 -19.46 -11.68 21.02
N ARG A 230 -20.68 -12.01 21.44
CA ARG A 230 -21.12 -11.87 22.84
C ARG A 230 -20.73 -13.07 23.71
N GLN A 231 -20.57 -14.26 23.13
CA GLN A 231 -20.10 -15.47 23.81
C GLN A 231 -18.62 -15.36 24.17
#